data_AF-A0A0S7Y6X0-F1
#
_entry.id   AF-A0A0S7Y6X0-F1
#
_cell.length_a   1.000
_cell.length_b   1.000
_cell.length_c   1.000
_cell.angle_alpha   90.00
_cell.angle_beta   90.00
_cell.angle_gamma   90.00
#
_symmetry.space_group_name_H-M   'P 1'
#
loop_
_entity.id
_entity.type
_entity.pdbx_description
1 polymer ?
#
loop_
_entity_poly.entity_id
_entity_poly.type
_entity_poly.pdbx_seq_one_letter_code
_entity_poly.pdbx_strand_id
1 'polypeptide(L)'
;LFFLAPFIIFSLLGLALLILTLKSKVAGRLRKFLILTGASATGIFIGIFLHNFIYGLFATFYGLDFWERIGLRDEPFFFFFALIICPIGFLIGALGSILLFARRKKT
;
A
#
# COMPACT_ATOMS: atom_id res chain seq x y z
N LEU A 1 -6.12 -0.32 19.74
CA LEU A 1 -5.31 0.73 19.06
C LEU A 1 -3.86 0.32 18.81
N PHE A 2 -3.13 -0.21 19.81
CA PHE A 2 -1.71 -0.59 19.68
C PHE A 2 -1.39 -1.49 18.47
N PHE A 3 -2.29 -2.42 18.12
CA PHE A 3 -2.15 -3.29 16.96
C PHE A 3 -2.11 -2.55 15.60
N LEU A 4 -2.74 -1.37 15.49
CA LEU A 4 -2.75 -0.58 14.26
C LEU A 4 -1.52 0.32 14.11
N ALA A 5 -0.80 0.57 15.21
CA ALA A 5 0.33 1.49 15.21
C ALA A 5 1.43 1.12 14.19
N PRO A 6 1.83 -0.16 14.02
CA PRO A 6 2.82 -0.54 13.00
C PRO A 6 2.37 -0.20 11.58
N PHE A 7 1.09 -0.41 11.24
CA PHE A 7 0.54 -0.12 9.92
C PHE A 7 0.50 1.39 9.64
N ILE A 8 0.11 2.18 10.64
CA ILE A 8 0.09 3.64 10.54
C ILE A 8 1.50 4.18 10.35
N ILE A 9 2.44 3.76 11.21
CA ILE A 9 3.84 4.19 11.13
C ILE A 9 4.44 3.80 9.77
N PHE A 10 4.22 2.57 9.32
CA PHE A 10 4.72 2.09 8.03
C PHE A 10 4.13 2.90 6.85
N SER A 11 2.84 3.21 6.90
CA SER A 11 2.18 4.05 5.90
C SER A 11 2.73 5.48 5.89
N LEU A 12 2.96 6.08 7.07
CA LEU A 12 3.55 7.42 7.19
C LEU A 12 4.99 7.46 6.65
N LEU A 13 5.80 6.43 6.93
CA LEU A 13 7.14 6.30 6.35
C LEU A 13 7.09 6.12 4.83
N GLY A 14 6.14 5.33 4.33
CA GLY A 14 5.87 5.19 2.90
C GLY A 14 5.51 6.51 2.24
N LEU A 15 4.64 7.30 2.87
CA LEU A 15 4.22 8.61 2.40
C LEU A 15 5.38 9.61 2.41
N ALA A 16 6.17 9.61 3.48
CA ALA A 16 7.38 10.42 3.59
C ALA A 16 8.37 10.08 2.45
N LEU A 17 8.59 8.79 2.18
CA LEU A 17 9.44 8.35 1.06
C LEU A 17 8.88 8.81 -0.29
N LEU A 18 7.57 8.70 -0.50
CA LEU A 18 6.91 9.14 -1.73
C LEU A 18 7.13 10.64 -1.95
N ILE A 19 6.82 11.46 -0.93
CA ILE A 19 6.97 12.92 -0.98
C ILE A 19 8.43 13.30 -1.23
N LEU A 20 9.36 12.69 -0.49
CA LEU A 20 10.79 12.96 -0.64
C LEU A 20 11.27 12.60 -2.05
N THR A 21 10.83 11.46 -2.59
CA THR A 21 11.19 11.02 -3.94
C THR A 21 10.66 11.97 -5.00
N LEU A 22 9.41 12.45 -4.86
CA LEU A 22 8.82 13.42 -5.78
C LEU A 22 9.50 14.79 -5.73
N LYS A 23 9.97 15.22 -4.56
CA LYS A 23 10.71 16.47 -4.36
C LYS A 23 12.20 16.36 -4.72
N SER A 24 12.76 15.16 -4.73
CA SER A 24 14.17 14.93 -5.05
C SER A 24 14.46 15.06 -6.54
N LYS A 25 15.74 15.29 -6.88
CA LYS A 25 16.23 15.23 -8.26
C LYS A 25 16.54 13.79 -8.74
N VAL A 26 16.10 12.76 -7.99
CA VAL A 26 16.30 11.37 -8.38
C VAL A 26 15.55 11.10 -9.68
N ALA A 27 16.24 10.56 -10.68
CA ALA A 27 15.70 10.29 -12.00
C ALA A 27 15.92 8.83 -12.42
N GLY A 28 15.29 8.44 -13.52
CA GLY A 28 15.45 7.10 -14.12
C GLY A 28 14.79 5.99 -13.30
N ARG A 29 15.37 4.78 -13.38
CA ARG A 29 14.78 3.56 -12.79
C ARG A 29 14.69 3.61 -11.27
N LEU A 30 15.67 4.23 -10.60
CA LEU A 30 15.67 4.37 -9.14
C LEU A 30 14.44 5.17 -8.65
N ARG A 31 14.09 6.27 -9.33
CA ARG A 31 12.90 7.05 -9.01
C ARG A 31 11.63 6.20 -9.06
N LYS A 32 11.49 5.38 -10.11
CA LYS A 32 10.32 4.50 -10.28
C LYS A 32 10.20 3.49 -9.15
N PHE A 33 11.29 2.86 -8.75
CA PHE A 33 11.29 1.89 -7.64
C PHE A 33 10.98 2.56 -6.29
N LEU A 34 11.54 3.73 -6.01
CA LEU A 34 11.26 4.47 -4.77
C LEU A 34 9.79 4.94 -4.70
N ILE A 35 9.22 5.39 -5.83
CA ILE A 35 7.79 5.71 -5.93
C ILE A 35 6.96 4.46 -5.66
N LEU A 36 7.29 3.33 -6.29
CA LEU A 36 6.57 2.07 -6.08
C LEU A 36 6.63 1.63 -4.61
N THR A 37 7.82 1.69 -3.97
CA THR A 37 7.97 1.39 -2.54
C THR A 37 7.10 2.28 -1.66
N GLY A 38 7.19 3.61 -1.85
CA GLY A 38 6.44 4.57 -1.04
C GLY A 38 4.92 4.45 -1.24
N ALA A 39 4.49 4.32 -2.49
CA ALA A 39 3.07 4.17 -2.85
C ALA A 39 2.50 2.86 -2.31
N SER A 40 3.21 1.75 -2.46
CA SER A 40 2.79 0.45 -1.93
C SER A 40 2.74 0.44 -0.40
N ALA A 41 3.74 0.98 0.29
CA ALA A 41 3.75 1.05 1.75
C ALA A 41 2.58 1.91 2.29
N THR A 42 2.32 3.05 1.66
CA THR A 42 1.18 3.91 1.99
C THR A 42 -0.14 3.20 1.71
N GLY A 43 -0.22 2.53 0.56
CA GLY A 43 -1.39 1.85 0.02
C GLY A 43 -1.89 0.70 0.88
N ILE A 44 -1.04 0.02 1.66
CA ILE A 44 -1.49 -1.04 2.60
C ILE A 44 -2.49 -0.47 3.60
N PHE A 45 -2.11 0.58 4.33
CA PHE A 45 -3.00 1.15 5.35
C PHE A 45 -4.23 1.80 4.72
N ILE A 46 -4.07 2.52 3.60
CA ILE A 46 -5.19 3.12 2.87
C ILE A 46 -6.17 2.03 2.41
N GLY A 47 -5.68 0.92 1.87
CA GLY A 47 -6.51 -0.20 1.44
C GLY A 47 -7.23 -0.88 2.61
N ILE A 48 -6.56 -1.13 3.73
CA ILE A 48 -7.21 -1.66 4.95
C ILE A 48 -8.30 -0.71 5.42
N PHE A 49 -8.02 0.59 5.46
CA PHE A 49 -9.00 1.60 5.87
C PHE A 49 -10.22 1.62 4.92
N LEU A 50 -9.97 1.68 3.61
CA LEU A 50 -11.03 1.71 2.59
C LEU A 50 -11.85 0.44 2.57
N HIS A 51 -11.23 -0.73 2.74
CA HIS A 51 -11.92 -2.01 2.87
C HIS A 51 -12.96 -1.96 3.98
N ASN A 52 -12.54 -1.59 5.20
CA ASN A 52 -13.44 -1.51 6.35
C ASN A 52 -14.50 -0.42 6.20
N PHE A 53 -14.10 0.73 5.64
CA PHE A 53 -15.01 1.85 5.42
C PHE A 53 -16.12 1.48 4.43
N ILE A 54 -15.77 0.92 3.27
CA ILE A 54 -16.74 0.50 2.25
C ILE A 54 -17.58 -0.68 2.74
N TYR A 55 -16.96 -1.65 3.40
CA TYR A 55 -17.69 -2.75 4.02
C TYR A 55 -18.79 -2.24 4.96
N GLY A 56 -18.43 -1.36 5.91
CA GLY A 56 -19.36 -0.79 6.88
C GLY A 56 -20.40 0.14 6.24
N LEU A 57 -20.01 0.91 5.24
CA LEU A 57 -20.92 1.82 4.51
C LEU A 57 -22.05 1.03 3.84
N PHE A 58 -21.71 -0.03 3.10
CA PHE A 58 -22.70 -0.87 2.44
C PHE A 58 -23.53 -1.66 3.44
N ALA A 59 -22.90 -2.17 4.51
CA ALA A 59 -23.64 -2.82 5.59
C ALA A 59 -24.66 -1.89 6.27
N THR A 60 -24.36 -0.60 6.37
CA THR A 60 -25.27 0.41 6.94
C THR A 60 -26.48 0.68 6.04
N PHE A 61 -26.27 0.78 4.72
CA PHE A 61 -27.35 1.09 3.77
C PHE A 61 -28.16 -0.13 3.33
N TYR A 62 -27.53 -1.29 3.26
CA TYR A 62 -28.12 -2.49 2.67
C TYR A 62 -28.24 -3.66 3.66
N GLY A 63 -27.81 -3.52 4.92
CA GLY A 63 -27.85 -4.57 5.94
C GLY A 63 -26.55 -5.38 6.03
N LEU A 64 -26.30 -5.97 7.20
CA LEU A 64 -25.05 -6.71 7.51
C LEU A 64 -24.80 -7.91 6.58
N ASP A 65 -25.87 -8.51 6.08
CA ASP A 65 -25.88 -9.65 5.16
C ASP A 65 -25.69 -9.23 3.69
N PHE A 66 -25.54 -7.94 3.40
CA PHE A 66 -25.41 -7.43 2.02
C PHE A 66 -24.34 -8.17 1.21
N TRP A 67 -23.14 -8.32 1.76
CA TRP A 67 -22.03 -8.98 1.09
C TRP A 67 -22.39 -10.43 0.76
N GLU A 68 -22.93 -11.17 1.73
CA GLU A 68 -23.32 -12.58 1.54
C GLU A 68 -24.41 -12.72 0.47
N ARG A 69 -25.40 -11.81 0.44
CA ARG A 69 -26.47 -11.83 -0.57
C ARG A 69 -25.97 -11.64 -2.00
N ILE A 70 -24.87 -10.90 -2.19
CA ILE A 70 -24.24 -10.72 -3.51
C ILE A 70 -23.19 -11.81 -3.81
N GLY A 71 -23.12 -12.85 -2.98
CA GLY A 71 -22.20 -13.98 -3.15
C GLY A 71 -20.75 -13.66 -2.76
N LEU A 72 -20.51 -12.56 -2.06
CA LEU A 72 -19.18 -12.16 -1.59
C LEU A 72 -19.13 -12.27 -0.07
N ARG A 73 -18.05 -12.83 0.47
CA ARG A 73 -17.92 -12.92 1.93
C ARG A 73 -17.49 -11.58 2.55
N ASP A 74 -16.85 -10.73 1.76
CA ASP A 74 -16.23 -9.50 2.21
C ASP A 74 -16.08 -8.51 1.04
N GLU A 75 -15.66 -7.29 1.33
CA GLU A 75 -15.27 -6.31 0.31
C GLU A 75 -13.95 -6.78 -0.34
N PRO A 76 -13.94 -7.20 -1.61
CA PRO A 76 -12.79 -7.93 -2.15
C PRO A 76 -11.71 -7.00 -2.71
N PHE A 77 -12.08 -5.83 -3.23
CA PHE A 77 -11.15 -5.02 -4.02
C PHE A 77 -10.06 -4.41 -3.15
N PHE A 78 -10.43 -3.68 -2.09
CA PHE A 78 -9.43 -3.09 -1.21
C PHE A 78 -8.74 -4.13 -0.34
N PHE A 79 -9.40 -5.24 -0.04
CA PHE A 79 -8.79 -6.39 0.62
C PHE A 79 -7.62 -6.98 -0.20
N PHE A 80 -7.87 -7.40 -1.45
CA PHE A 80 -6.82 -7.94 -2.31
C PHE A 80 -5.75 -6.89 -2.65
N PHE A 81 -6.17 -5.64 -2.82
CA PHE A 81 -5.24 -4.55 -3.05
C PHE A 81 -4.26 -4.37 -1.88
N ALA A 82 -4.76 -4.37 -0.64
CA ALA A 82 -3.94 -4.17 0.55
C ALA A 82 -3.10 -5.39 0.93
N LEU A 83 -3.62 -6.61 0.75
CA LEU A 83 -2.96 -7.85 1.21
C LEU A 83 -2.07 -8.50 0.15
N ILE A 84 -2.33 -8.27 -1.13
CA ILE A 84 -1.60 -8.94 -2.22
C ILE A 84 -0.85 -7.91 -3.07
N ILE A 85 -1.57 -6.95 -3.65
CA ILE A 85 -1.00 -6.04 -4.64
C ILE A 85 0.04 -5.11 -3.99
N CYS A 86 -0.30 -4.46 -2.88
CA CYS A 86 0.61 -3.56 -2.19
C CYS A 86 1.87 -4.27 -1.66
N PRO A 87 1.78 -5.42 -0.96
CA PRO A 87 2.97 -6.14 -0.50
C PRO A 87 3.90 -6.58 -1.64
N ILE A 88 3.36 -7.08 -2.75
CA ILE A 88 4.16 -7.43 -3.93
C ILE A 88 4.83 -6.19 -4.52
N GLY A 89 4.08 -5.09 -4.68
CA GLY A 89 4.62 -3.83 -5.16
C GLY A 89 5.74 -3.29 -4.25
N PHE A 90 5.55 -3.36 -2.93
CA PHE A 90 6.55 -2.96 -1.95
C PHE A 90 7.85 -3.77 -2.10
N LEU A 91 7.74 -5.10 -2.22
CA LEU A 91 8.89 -5.98 -2.42
C LEU A 91 9.64 -5.65 -3.72
N ILE A 92 8.93 -5.50 -4.83
CA ILE A 92 9.54 -5.15 -6.12
C ILE A 92 10.24 -3.78 -6.03
N GLY A 93 9.58 -2.78 -5.44
CA GLY A 93 10.15 -1.46 -5.26
C GLY A 93 11.39 -1.46 -4.36
N ALA A 94 11.31 -2.12 -3.20
CA ALA A 94 12.37 -2.14 -2.22
C ALA A 94 13.60 -2.89 -2.75
N LEU A 95 13.41 -4.10 -3.28
CA LEU A 95 14.49 -4.89 -3.86
C LEU A 95 15.10 -4.21 -5.08
N GLY A 96 14.28 -3.65 -5.98
CA GLY A 96 14.75 -2.89 -7.14
C GLY A 96 15.61 -1.68 -6.75
N SER A 97 15.22 -0.95 -5.69
CA SER A 97 15.98 0.17 -5.15
C SER A 97 17.32 -0.28 -4.57
N ILE A 98 17.32 -1.35 -3.74
CA ILE A 98 18.52 -1.90 -3.11
C ILE A 98 19.52 -2.39 -4.17
N LEU A 99 19.06 -3.17 -5.15
CA LEU A 99 19.91 -3.74 -6.19
C LEU A 99 20.54 -2.66 -7.07
N LEU A 100 19.79 -1.62 -7.44
CA LEU A 100 20.33 -0.49 -8.21
C LEU A 100 21.35 0.31 -7.41
N PHE A 101 21.11 0.53 -6.12
CA PHE A 101 22.03 1.25 -5.26
C PHE A 101 23.33 0.47 -5.04
N ALA A 102 23.23 -0.84 -4.80
CA ALA A 102 24.38 -1.72 -4.64
C ALA A 102 25.26 -1.77 -5.90
N ARG A 103 24.66 -1.79 -7.09
CA ARG A 103 25.40 -1.76 -8.37
C ARG A 103 26.14 -0.44 -8.58
N ARG A 104 25.54 0.70 -8.21
CA ARG A 104 26.21 2.01 -8.33
C ARG A 104 27.43 2.16 -7.43
N LYS A 105 27.46 1.51 -6.25
CA LYS A 105 28.60 1.57 -5.34
C LYS A 105 29.80 0.74 -5.78
N LYS A 106 29.61 -0.21 -6.70
CA LYS A 106 30.64 -1.15 -7.17
C LYS A 106 31.34 -0.67 -8.46
N THR A 107 30.84 0.42 -9.04
CA THR A 107 31.42 1.08 -10.23
C THR A 107 32.09 2.37 -9.77
#